data_AF-A0A7S3PLB5-F1
#
_entry.id   AF-A0A7S3PLB5-F1
#
_cell.length_a   1.000
_cell.length_b   1.000
_cell.length_c   1.000
_cell.angle_alpha   90.00
_cell.angle_beta   90.00
_cell.angle_gamma   90.00
#
_symmetry.space_group_name_H-M   'P 1'
#
loop_
_entity.id
_entity.type
_entity.pdbx_description
1 polymer ?
#
loop_
_entity_poly.entity_id
_entity_poly.type
_entity_poly.pdbx_seq_one_letter_code
_entity_poly.pdbx_strand_id
1 'polypeptide(L)'
;LNKQVQIIGELTTQSNVGFLSDPPRQTQAQSRWGKVKESLGERPNFSPPYAAGYIFSSTMLDTIVCQAYYNRNLIHILRNLLTNQEGEDHSIWNKVARADLHTGDLNFSGVHQIPVPKEMLGK
;
A
#
# COMPACT_ATOMS: atom_id res chain seq x y z
N LEU A 1 -14.53 -20.20 -5.61
CA LEU A 1 -13.83 -19.12 -6.37
C LEU A 1 -12.62 -19.69 -7.08
N ASN A 2 -12.30 -19.19 -8.28
CA ASN A 2 -11.04 -19.49 -8.94
C ASN A 2 -9.88 -18.88 -8.16
N LYS A 3 -8.96 -19.70 -7.65
CA LYS A 3 -7.82 -19.26 -6.82
C LYS A 3 -6.72 -18.52 -7.61
N GLN A 4 -6.80 -18.54 -8.93
CA GLN A 4 -5.84 -17.87 -9.81
C GLN A 4 -6.23 -16.43 -10.11
N VAL A 5 -7.42 -15.99 -9.69
CA VAL A 5 -7.91 -14.63 -9.90
C VAL A 5 -7.61 -13.80 -8.66
N GLN A 6 -6.84 -12.72 -8.84
CA GLN A 6 -6.64 -11.70 -7.81
C GLN A 6 -7.82 -10.73 -7.84
N ILE A 7 -8.46 -10.54 -6.70
CA ILE A 7 -9.60 -9.62 -6.53
C ILE A 7 -9.24 -8.63 -5.44
N ILE A 8 -9.46 -7.34 -5.71
CA ILE A 8 -9.37 -6.27 -4.72
C ILE A 8 -10.79 -5.78 -4.46
N GLY A 9 -11.23 -5.89 -3.22
CA GLY A 9 -12.57 -5.47 -2.78
C GLY A 9 -12.53 -4.16 -1.99
N GLU A 10 -13.44 -3.27 -2.29
CA GLU A 10 -13.70 -2.10 -1.45
C GLU A 10 -14.71 -2.46 -0.35
N LEU A 11 -14.37 -2.14 0.90
CA LEU A 11 -15.26 -2.29 2.05
C LEU A 11 -15.66 -0.92 2.59
N THR A 12 -16.96 -0.62 2.53
CA THR A 12 -17.57 0.52 3.23
C THR A 12 -17.52 0.32 4.75
N THR A 13 -17.79 -0.90 5.21
CA THR A 13 -17.76 -1.26 6.63
C THR A 13 -16.58 -2.17 6.91
N GLN A 14 -15.57 -1.67 7.62
CA GLN A 14 -14.34 -2.43 7.86
C GLN A 14 -14.57 -3.74 8.64
N SER A 15 -15.59 -3.83 9.49
CA SER A 15 -15.93 -5.05 10.23
C SER A 15 -16.29 -6.23 9.32
N ASN A 16 -16.69 -5.96 8.07
CA ASN A 16 -17.03 -7.01 7.10
C ASN A 16 -15.81 -7.81 6.61
N VAL A 17 -14.59 -7.39 6.95
CA VAL A 17 -13.36 -8.16 6.65
C VAL A 17 -13.39 -9.58 7.21
N GLY A 18 -14.15 -9.81 8.29
CA GLY A 18 -14.33 -11.13 8.88
C GLY A 18 -14.92 -12.16 7.91
N PHE A 19 -15.75 -11.73 6.96
CA PHE A 19 -16.35 -12.62 5.95
C PHE A 19 -15.39 -13.03 4.84
N LEU A 20 -14.34 -12.23 4.60
CA LEU A 20 -13.31 -12.48 3.59
C LEU A 20 -12.13 -13.26 4.14
N SER A 21 -12.06 -13.40 5.46
CA SER A 21 -11.05 -14.23 6.11
C SER A 21 -11.43 -15.69 5.91
N ASP A 22 -10.49 -16.51 5.43
CA ASP A 22 -10.73 -17.94 5.22
C ASP A 22 -11.30 -18.59 6.51
N PRO A 23 -12.29 -19.50 6.38
CA PRO A 23 -12.75 -20.27 7.52
C PRO A 23 -11.58 -21.07 8.12
N PRO A 24 -11.60 -21.30 9.43
CA PRO A 24 -10.43 -21.76 10.19
C PRO A 24 -9.93 -23.11 9.69
N ARG A 25 -8.82 -23.13 8.94
CA ARG A 25 -8.01 -24.34 8.77
C ARG A 25 -7.18 -24.52 10.03
N GLN A 26 -7.61 -25.44 10.91
CA GLN A 26 -6.91 -25.89 12.12
C GLN A 26 -5.42 -26.10 11.83
N THR A 27 -4.62 -25.07 12.06
CA THR A 27 -3.16 -25.11 11.90
C THR A 27 -2.54 -24.31 13.03
N GLN A 28 -1.35 -24.73 13.48
CA GLN A 28 -0.61 -24.09 14.58
C GLN A 28 -0.40 -22.56 14.40
N ALA A 29 -0.52 -22.04 13.18
CA ALA A 29 -0.51 -20.60 12.92
C ALA A 29 -1.69 -19.85 13.58
N GLN A 30 -2.82 -20.52 13.82
CA GLN A 30 -3.99 -19.92 14.48
C GLN A 30 -3.82 -19.69 15.97
N SER A 31 -3.03 -20.51 16.67
CA SER A 31 -2.77 -20.27 18.10
C SER A 31 -1.93 -19.01 18.33
N ARG A 32 -1.15 -18.61 17.32
CA ARG A 32 -0.44 -17.32 17.30
C ARG A 32 -1.36 -16.19 16.84
N TRP A 33 -2.10 -16.36 15.74
CA TRP A 33 -2.97 -15.30 15.23
C TRP A 33 -4.14 -14.97 16.15
N GLY A 34 -4.75 -15.97 16.79
CA GLY A 34 -5.80 -15.79 17.79
C GLY A 34 -5.29 -15.00 19.01
N LYS A 35 -4.09 -15.32 19.51
CA LYS A 35 -3.44 -14.56 20.59
C LYS A 35 -3.08 -13.12 20.19
N VAL A 36 -2.68 -12.90 18.93
CA VAL A 36 -2.40 -11.56 18.39
C VAL A 36 -3.69 -10.76 18.21
N LYS A 37 -4.79 -11.42 17.79
CA LYS A 37 -6.11 -10.80 17.67
C LYS A 37 -6.66 -10.37 19.04
N GLU A 38 -6.39 -11.15 20.07
CA GLU A 38 -6.75 -10.86 21.47
C GLU A 38 -5.91 -9.72 22.07
N SER A 39 -4.65 -9.56 21.65
CA SER A 39 -3.76 -8.50 22.16
C SER A 39 -3.84 -7.16 21.41
N LEU A 40 -4.13 -7.16 20.10
CA LEU A 40 -4.22 -5.95 19.28
C LEU A 40 -5.66 -5.41 19.13
N GLY A 41 -6.65 -6.16 19.62
CA GLY A 41 -8.06 -5.92 19.37
C GLY A 41 -8.47 -6.30 17.95
N GLU A 42 -9.78 -6.39 17.69
CA GLU A 42 -10.33 -6.64 16.34
C GLU A 42 -10.16 -5.40 15.44
N ARG A 43 -8.93 -5.09 15.04
CA ARG A 43 -8.69 -4.02 14.08
C ARG A 43 -8.58 -4.60 12.66
N PRO A 44 -9.45 -4.17 11.73
CA PRO A 44 -9.49 -4.69 10.37
C PRO A 44 -8.18 -4.52 9.59
N ASN A 45 -7.42 -3.46 9.91
CA ASN A 45 -6.10 -3.15 9.34
C ASN A 45 -4.97 -4.10 9.78
N PHE A 46 -5.23 -5.04 10.69
CA PHE A 46 -4.31 -6.13 10.98
C PHE A 46 -4.73 -7.45 10.36
N SER A 47 -5.88 -7.53 9.70
CA SER A 47 -6.37 -8.79 9.13
C SER A 47 -5.50 -9.31 7.97
N PRO A 48 -5.42 -10.64 7.76
CA PRO A 48 -4.67 -11.20 6.63
C PRO A 48 -5.14 -10.68 5.25
N PRO A 49 -6.45 -10.56 4.97
CA PRO A 49 -6.91 -9.99 3.70
C PRO A 49 -6.47 -8.53 3.48
N TYR A 50 -6.36 -7.75 4.56
CA TYR A 50 -5.84 -6.39 4.49
C TYR A 50 -4.33 -6.39 4.19
N ALA A 51 -3.54 -7.17 4.92
CA ALA A 51 -2.10 -7.26 4.71
C ALA A 51 -1.71 -7.82 3.34
N ALA A 52 -2.54 -8.69 2.77
CA ALA A 52 -2.36 -9.23 1.42
C ALA A 52 -2.76 -8.25 0.31
N GLY A 53 -3.31 -7.08 0.64
CA GLY A 53 -3.76 -6.08 -0.34
C GLY A 53 -5.04 -6.44 -1.09
N TYR A 54 -5.86 -7.35 -0.55
CA TYR A 54 -7.14 -7.74 -1.17
C TYR A 54 -8.29 -6.83 -0.80
N ILE A 55 -8.09 -5.94 0.19
CA ILE A 55 -9.14 -5.07 0.71
C ILE A 55 -8.63 -3.64 0.78
N PHE A 56 -9.48 -2.72 0.33
CA PHE A 56 -9.33 -1.30 0.53
C PHE A 56 -10.55 -0.76 1.30
N SER A 57 -10.35 0.25 2.16
CA SER A 57 -11.45 0.98 2.79
C SER A 57 -11.17 2.49 2.77
N SER A 58 -12.17 3.28 2.40
CA SER A 58 -12.07 4.74 2.30
C SER A 58 -11.64 5.40 3.61
N THR A 59 -12.05 4.84 4.75
CA THR A 59 -11.65 5.28 6.10
C THR A 59 -10.14 5.29 6.35
N MET A 60 -9.34 4.60 5.54
CA MET A 60 -7.87 4.69 5.60
C MET A 60 -7.36 6.06 5.15
N LEU A 61 -8.11 6.75 4.30
CA LEU A 61 -7.77 8.09 3.81
C LEU A 61 -8.04 9.17 4.86
N ASP A 62 -8.93 8.94 5.83
CA ASP A 62 -9.26 9.93 6.87
C ASP A 62 -8.02 10.34 7.66
N THR A 63 -7.16 9.38 7.99
CA THR A 63 -5.90 9.66 8.71
C THR A 63 -4.94 10.49 7.84
N ILE A 64 -4.93 10.26 6.53
CA ILE A 64 -4.11 11.04 5.59
C ILE A 64 -4.58 12.50 5.55
N VAL A 65 -5.89 12.75 5.54
CA VAL A 65 -6.45 14.10 5.58
C VAL A 65 -6.04 14.83 6.86
N CYS A 66 -6.13 14.15 8.02
CA CYS A 66 -5.67 14.70 9.29
C CYS A 66 -4.16 15.00 9.29
N GLN A 67 -3.35 14.13 8.71
CA GLN A 67 -1.89 14.33 8.63
C GLN A 67 -1.51 15.46 7.66
N ALA A 68 -2.30 15.67 6.60
CA ALA A 68 -2.09 16.76 5.64
C ALA A 68 -2.23 18.15 6.29
N TYR A 69 -2.98 18.27 7.39
CA TYR A 69 -3.03 19.50 8.18
C TYR A 69 -1.64 19.89 8.72
N TYR A 70 -0.90 18.91 9.24
CA TYR A 70 0.43 19.13 9.82
C TYR A 70 1.53 19.16 8.75
N ASN A 71 1.36 18.42 7.66
CA ASN A 71 2.31 18.38 6.55
C ASN A 71 1.61 18.69 5.22
N ARG A 72 1.69 19.96 4.80
CA ARG A 72 1.07 20.46 3.57
C ARG A 72 1.59 19.77 2.30
N ASN A 73 2.80 19.22 2.33
CA ASN A 73 3.41 18.54 1.18
C ASN A 73 2.91 17.08 1.04
N LEU A 74 2.27 16.52 2.06
CA LEU A 74 1.88 15.10 2.08
C LEU A 74 0.95 14.73 0.93
N ILE A 75 -0.07 15.57 0.65
CA ILE A 75 -1.02 15.32 -0.44
C ILE A 75 -0.34 15.41 -1.80
N HIS A 76 0.60 16.35 -1.98
CA HIS A 76 1.34 16.49 -3.22
C HIS A 76 2.21 15.25 -3.49
N ILE A 77 2.95 14.79 -2.48
CA ILE A 77 3.77 13.57 -2.57
C ILE A 77 2.89 12.36 -2.92
N LEU A 78 1.76 12.16 -2.22
CA LEU A 78 0.85 11.04 -2.49
C LEU A 78 0.26 11.08 -3.89
N ARG A 79 -0.10 12.27 -4.40
CA ARG A 79 -0.58 12.42 -5.78
C ARG A 79 0.49 12.03 -6.79
N ASN A 80 1.72 12.49 -6.59
CA ASN A 80 2.83 12.16 -7.49
C ASN A 80 3.10 10.65 -7.49
N LEU A 81 3.07 10.00 -6.32
CA LEU A 81 3.28 8.54 -6.22
C LEU A 81 2.15 7.71 -6.85
N LEU A 82 0.89 8.14 -6.72
CA LEU A 82 -0.26 7.34 -7.15
C LEU A 82 -0.66 7.58 -8.61
N THR A 83 -0.55 8.82 -9.06
CA THR A 83 -1.08 9.23 -10.38
C THR A 83 0.02 9.56 -11.37
N ASN A 84 1.28 9.64 -10.91
CA ASN A 84 2.39 10.18 -11.69
C ASN A 84 2.00 11.48 -12.41
N GLN A 85 1.16 12.31 -11.78
CA GLN A 85 0.80 13.59 -12.35
C GLN A 85 2.06 14.42 -12.45
N GLU A 86 2.56 14.55 -13.67
CA GLU A 86 3.62 15.47 -14.05
C GLU A 86 3.10 16.89 -13.81
N GLY A 87 3.22 17.37 -12.56
CA GLY A 87 3.08 18.78 -12.28
C GLY A 87 4.15 19.55 -13.07
N GLU A 88 3.89 20.82 -13.35
CA GLU A 88 4.82 21.78 -13.96
C GLU A 88 6.24 21.74 -13.33
N ASP A 89 6.33 21.26 -12.09
CA ASP A 89 7.53 20.99 -11.29
C ASP A 89 8.55 20.06 -11.97
N HIS A 90 8.13 19.12 -12.82
CA HIS A 90 9.06 18.20 -13.50
C HIS A 90 10.03 18.96 -14.43
N SER A 91 9.58 20.08 -14.99
CA SER A 91 10.41 20.97 -15.81
C SER A 91 11.43 21.74 -14.99
N ILE A 92 11.11 22.05 -13.72
CA ILE A 92 11.99 22.78 -12.80
C ILE A 92 13.08 21.83 -12.29
N TRP A 93 12.72 20.62 -11.88
CA TRP A 93 13.68 19.62 -11.42
C TRP A 93 14.64 19.17 -12.54
N ASN A 94 14.18 19.03 -13.77
CA ASN A 94 15.07 18.74 -14.91
C ASN A 94 16.03 19.91 -15.20
N LYS A 95 15.59 21.16 -15.03
CA LYS A 95 16.48 22.34 -15.18
C LYS A 95 17.54 22.37 -14.07
N VAL A 96 17.17 22.10 -12.83
CA VAL A 96 18.10 22.03 -11.69
C VAL A 96 19.07 20.85 -11.83
N ALA A 97 18.59 19.66 -12.19
CA ALA A 97 19.43 18.47 -12.39
C ALA A 97 20.45 18.65 -13.53
N ARG A 98 20.06 19.32 -14.61
CA ARG A 98 20.97 19.67 -15.72
C ARG A 98 21.99 20.75 -15.33
N ALA A 99 21.59 21.73 -14.51
CA ALA A 99 22.43 22.85 -14.13
C ALA A 99 23.45 22.50 -13.04
N ASP A 100 23.02 21.81 -11.97
CA ASP A 100 23.83 21.62 -10.75
C ASP A 100 24.42 20.21 -10.63
N LEU A 101 23.81 19.19 -11.24
CA LEU A 101 24.22 17.79 -11.09
C LEU A 101 24.77 17.14 -12.36
N HIS A 102 24.75 17.83 -13.51
CA HIS A 102 25.14 17.29 -14.83
C HIS A 102 24.53 15.92 -15.15
N THR A 103 23.38 15.59 -14.57
CA THR A 103 22.66 14.36 -14.88
C THR A 103 21.82 14.59 -16.13
N GLY A 104 21.69 13.56 -16.98
CA GLY A 104 20.77 13.58 -18.11
C GLY A 104 19.32 13.76 -17.66
N ASP A 105 18.38 13.87 -18.60
CA ASP A 105 16.95 14.00 -18.25
C ASP A 105 16.53 12.90 -17.28
N LEU A 106 15.94 13.30 -16.15
CA LEU A 106 15.37 12.37 -15.19
C LEU A 106 14.14 11.76 -15.85
N ASN A 107 14.32 10.58 -16.42
CA ASN A 107 13.25 9.79 -16.99
C ASN A 107 12.41 9.20 -15.85
N PHE A 108 11.15 9.64 -15.79
CA PHE A 108 9.98 9.04 -15.12
C PHE A 108 10.24 8.15 -13.89
N SER A 109 9.85 8.61 -12.69
CA SER A 109 9.79 7.76 -11.50
C SER A 109 8.38 7.18 -11.33
N GLY A 110 8.20 5.90 -11.64
CA GLY A 110 6.95 5.17 -11.41
C GLY A 110 7.07 4.17 -10.26
N VAL A 111 5.93 3.83 -9.62
CA VAL A 111 5.85 2.70 -8.70
C VAL A 111 5.74 1.40 -9.50
N HIS A 112 6.73 0.52 -9.36
CA HIS A 112 6.80 -0.76 -10.06
C HIS A 112 6.91 -1.93 -9.09
N GLN A 113 6.20 -3.02 -9.38
CA GLN A 113 6.38 -4.29 -8.68
C GLN A 113 7.42 -5.13 -9.44
N ILE A 114 8.60 -5.30 -8.86
CA ILE A 114 9.68 -6.11 -9.43
C ILE A 114 9.72 -7.45 -8.70
N PRO A 115 9.45 -8.58 -9.37
CA PRO A 115 9.51 -9.88 -8.72
C PRO A 115 10.96 -10.23 -8.35
N VAL A 116 11.15 -10.82 -7.16
CA VAL A 116 12.47 -11.27 -6.73
C VAL A 116 12.94 -12.42 -7.64
N PRO A 117 14.15 -12.34 -8.23
CA PRO A 117 14.69 -13.40 -9.06
C PRO A 117 14.77 -14.73 -8.33
N LYS A 118 14.57 -15.84 -9.04
CA LYS A 118 14.52 -17.18 -8.43
C LYS A 118 15.84 -17.56 -7.75
N GLU A 119 16.94 -17.02 -8.25
CA GLU A 119 18.31 -17.23 -7.79
C GLU A 119 18.60 -16.60 -6.41
N MET A 120 17.70 -15.71 -5.97
CA MET A 120 17.78 -14.98 -4.70
C MET A 120 16.80 -15.53 -3.64
N LEU A 121 15.99 -16.55 -3.96
CA LEU A 121 15.07 -17.16 -3.01
C LEU A 121 15.85 -18.04 -2.02
N GLY A 122 15.83 -17.68 -0.73
CA GLY A 122 16.39 -18.49 0.36
C GLY A 122 17.87 -18.26 0.69
N LYS A 123 18.48 -17.21 0.12
CA LYS A 123 19.74 -16.62 0.59
C LYS A 123 19.44 -15.50 1.59
#